data_AF-A0AAQ3MPF0-F1
#
_entry.id   AF-A0AAQ3MPF0-F1
#
_cell.length_a   1.000
_cell.length_b   1.000
_cell.length_c   1.000
_cell.angle_alpha   90.00
_cell.angle_beta   90.00
_cell.angle_gamma   90.00
#
_symmetry.space_group_name_H-M   'P 1'
#
loop_
_entity.id
_entity.type
_entity.pdbx_description
1 polymer ?
#
loop_
_entity_poly.entity_id
_entity_poly.type
_entity_poly.pdbx_seq_one_letter_code
_entity_poly.pdbx_strand_id
1 'polypeptide(L)'
;MACAYATLSLLLSLGKRRKWIETVITVLDTLMVALLFSSNGAAIAVGLLGLRGNSHVHWNKVCNMFGKFCDQVAASLFISLLGSITFLLLLLLPQLFRLKQTT
;
A
#
# COMPACT_ATOMS: atom_id res chain seq x y z
N MET A 1 5.38 -1.71 -9.21
CA MET A 1 6.41 -0.82 -8.61
C MET A 1 6.78 -1.26 -7.20
N ALA A 2 5.82 -1.37 -6.26
CA ALA A 2 6.10 -1.83 -4.89
C ALA A 2 6.83 -3.18 -4.81
N CYS A 3 6.42 -4.17 -5.61
CA CYS A 3 7.04 -5.50 -5.59
C CYS A 3 8.52 -5.47 -6.02
N ALA A 4 8.84 -4.76 -7.11
CA ALA A 4 10.22 -4.62 -7.59
C ALA A 4 11.12 -3.91 -6.57
N TYR A 5 10.58 -2.87 -5.92
CA TYR A 5 11.27 -2.15 -4.85
C TYR A 5 11.49 -3.04 -3.61
N ALA A 6 10.48 -3.82 -3.20
CA ALA A 6 10.60 -4.74 -2.07
C ALA A 6 11.64 -5.84 -2.33
N THR A 7 11.68 -6.41 -3.55
CA THR A 7 12.70 -7.39 -3.93
C THR A 7 14.10 -6.79 -3.93
N LEU A 8 14.25 -5.56 -4.42
CA LEU A 8 15.53 -4.86 -4.43
C LEU A 8 16.00 -4.58 -3.00
N SER A 9 15.11 -4.09 -2.14
CA SER A 9 15.40 -3.79 -0.73
C SER A 9 15.79 -5.05 0.03
N LEU A 10 15.10 -6.17 -0.22
CA LEU A 10 15.43 -7.46 0.38
C LEU A 10 16.83 -7.94 -0.05
N LEU A 11 17.14 -7.91 -1.35
CA LEU A 11 18.44 -8.28 -1.90
C LEU A 11 19.57 -7.41 -1.34
N LEU A 12 19.37 -6.09 -1.30
CA LEU A 12 20.33 -5.15 -0.71
C LEU A 12 20.55 -5.43 0.77
N SER A 13 19.53 -5.92 1.48
CA SER A 13 19.70 -6.25 2.88
C SER A 13 20.44 -7.55 3.18
N LEU A 14 20.47 -8.51 2.25
CA LEU A 14 21.26 -9.74 2.37
C LEU A 14 22.77 -9.50 2.09
N GLY A 15 23.11 -8.40 1.41
CA GLY A 15 24.49 -8.00 1.12
C GLY A 15 25.21 -7.31 2.29
N LYS A 16 26.47 -6.91 2.06
CA LYS A 16 27.29 -6.19 3.05
C LYS A 16 26.77 -4.76 3.25
N ARG A 17 25.92 -4.58 4.28
CA ARG A 17 25.25 -3.30 4.56
C ARG A 17 26.24 -2.21 4.99
N ARG A 18 26.25 -1.08 4.28
CA ARG A 18 26.81 0.20 4.79
C ARG A 18 25.72 0.92 5.57
N LYS A 19 26.07 1.53 6.72
CA LYS A 19 25.11 2.25 7.59
C LYS A 19 24.24 3.28 6.85
N TRP A 20 24.80 4.02 5.89
CA TRP A 20 24.05 5.01 5.11
C TRP A 20 22.99 4.39 4.19
N ILE A 21 23.27 3.21 3.63
CA ILE A 21 22.34 2.49 2.75
C ILE A 21 21.12 2.01 3.55
N GLU A 22 21.32 1.55 4.79
CA GLU A 22 20.25 1.11 5.68
C GLU A 22 19.27 2.26 6.03
N THR A 23 19.80 3.45 6.29
CA THR A 23 18.96 4.64 6.52
C THR A 23 18.16 5.03 5.29
N VAL A 24 18.77 5.02 4.10
CA VAL A 24 18.09 5.34 2.84
C VAL A 24 16.98 4.33 2.53
N ILE A 25 17.23 3.03 2.70
CA ILE A 25 16.22 1.98 2.52
C ILE A 25 15.03 2.22 3.47
N THR A 26 15.29 2.53 4.74
CA THR A 26 14.21 2.77 5.72
C THR A 26 13.34 3.98 5.35
N VAL A 27 13.95 5.06 4.85
CA VAL A 27 13.21 6.24 4.37
C VAL A 27 12.37 5.90 3.14
N LEU A 28 12.96 5.19 2.16
CA LEU A 28 12.26 4.79 0.95
C LEU A 28 11.12 3.79 1.23
N ASP A 29 11.32 2.87 2.18
CA ASP A 29 10.30 1.93 2.63
C ASP A 29 9.10 2.68 3.23
N THR A 30 9.37 3.70 4.05
CA THR A 30 8.35 4.55 4.66
C THR A 30 7.56 5.34 3.60
N LEU A 31 8.26 5.91 2.62
CA LEU A 31 7.63 6.60 1.48
C LEU A 31 6.76 5.64 0.66
N MET A 32 7.22 4.41 0.44
CA MET A 32 6.45 3.39 -0.27
C MET A 32 5.15 3.01 0.45
N VAL A 33 5.18 2.86 1.78
CA VAL A 33 3.95 2.65 2.56
C VAL A 33 2.99 3.82 2.38
N ALA A 34 3.46 5.05 2.51
CA ALA A 34 2.62 6.24 2.37
C ALA A 34 1.95 6.31 0.99
N LEU A 35 2.70 6.03 -0.08
CA LEU A 35 2.20 6.01 -1.44
C LEU A 35 1.17 4.89 -1.68
N LEU A 36 1.40 3.69 -1.13
CA LEU A 36 0.46 2.57 -1.23
C LEU A 36 -0.88 2.89 -0.58
N PHE A 37 -0.87 3.43 0.65
CA PHE A 37 -2.10 3.84 1.34
C PHE A 37 -2.82 4.97 0.60
N SER A 38 -2.07 5.97 0.10
CA SER A 38 -2.64 7.07 -0.69
C SER A 38 -3.31 6.55 -1.97
N SER A 39 -2.66 5.64 -2.70
CA SER A 39 -3.20 5.05 -3.92
C SER A 39 -4.45 4.22 -3.65
N ASN A 40 -4.43 3.39 -2.61
CA ASN A 40 -5.59 2.59 -2.22
C ASN A 40 -6.76 3.49 -1.81
N GLY A 41 -6.51 4.55 -1.03
CA GLY A 41 -7.53 5.52 -0.64
C GLY A 41 -8.18 6.21 -1.83
N ALA A 42 -7.38 6.69 -2.78
CA ALA A 42 -7.88 7.29 -4.01
C ALA A 42 -8.72 6.30 -4.84
N ALA A 43 -8.23 5.07 -5.00
CA ALA A 43 -8.94 4.04 -5.75
C ALA A 43 -10.26 3.62 -5.08
N ILE A 44 -10.29 3.53 -3.75
CA ILE A 44 -11.51 3.26 -2.98
C ILE A 44 -12.51 4.40 -3.14
N ALA A 45 -12.08 5.66 -3.07
CA ALA A 45 -12.96 6.82 -3.24
C ALA A 45 -13.62 6.81 -4.63
N VAL A 46 -12.85 6.59 -5.68
CA VAL A 46 -13.38 6.47 -7.05
C VAL A 46 -14.26 5.22 -7.21
N GLY A 47 -13.88 4.10 -6.59
CA GLY A 47 -14.68 2.88 -6.57
C GLY A 47 -16.05 3.07 -5.91
N LEU A 48 -16.10 3.81 -4.81
CA LEU A 48 -17.35 4.18 -4.12
C LEU A 48 -18.22 5.09 -4.99
N LEU A 49 -17.63 6.05 -5.70
CA LEU A 49 -18.36 6.85 -6.70
C LEU A 49 -18.93 5.95 -7.81
N GLY A 50 -18.17 4.95 -8.27
CA GLY A 50 -18.64 3.97 -9.25
C GLY A 50 -19.80 3.09 -8.77
N LEU A 51 -19.79 2.71 -7.47
CA LEU A 51 -20.82 1.88 -6.82
C LEU A 51 -22.09 2.66 -6.48
N ARG A 52 -21.95 3.84 -5.88
CA ARG A 52 -23.07 4.64 -5.35
C ARG A 52 -23.58 5.68 -6.35
N GLY A 53 -22.72 6.20 -7.23
CA GLY A 53 -23.01 7.35 -8.07
C GLY A 53 -23.06 8.66 -7.27
N ASN A 54 -23.21 9.78 -7.98
CA ASN A 54 -23.47 11.08 -7.37
C ASN A 54 -24.38 11.92 -8.29
N SER A 55 -25.64 12.10 -7.89
CA SER A 55 -26.63 12.85 -8.67
C SER A 55 -26.29 14.34 -8.80
N HIS A 56 -25.63 14.92 -7.79
CA HIS A 56 -25.27 16.35 -7.80
C HIS A 56 -24.36 16.74 -8.96
N VAL A 57 -23.52 15.82 -9.43
CA VAL A 57 -22.62 16.01 -10.58
C VAL A 57 -23.00 15.13 -11.76
N HIS A 58 -24.23 14.61 -11.77
CA HIS A 58 -24.75 13.70 -12.80
C HIS A 58 -23.88 12.45 -13.05
N TRP A 59 -23.17 11.97 -12.03
CA TRP A 59 -22.36 10.76 -12.11
C TRP A 59 -23.23 9.53 -11.86
N ASN A 60 -23.47 8.74 -12.91
CA ASN A 60 -24.28 7.52 -12.80
C ASN A 60 -23.47 6.31 -12.29
N LYS A 61 -24.15 5.33 -11.68
CA LYS A 61 -23.54 4.09 -11.17
C LYS A 61 -22.94 3.27 -12.32
N VAL A 62 -21.62 3.21 -12.39
CA VAL A 62 -20.88 2.42 -13.42
C VAL A 62 -20.91 0.93 -13.07
N CYS A 63 -20.83 0.61 -11.79
CA CYS A 63 -20.72 -0.75 -11.27
C CYS A 63 -21.98 -1.60 -11.56
N ASN A 64 -23.13 -0.96 -11.82
CA ASN A 64 -24.38 -1.64 -12.18
C ASN A 64 -24.33 -2.26 -13.60
N MET A 65 -23.56 -1.65 -14.51
CA MET A 65 -23.38 -2.15 -15.87
C MET A 65 -22.19 -3.11 -15.98
N PHE A 66 -21.14 -2.89 -15.18
CA PHE A 66 -19.88 -3.65 -15.20
C PHE A 66 -19.60 -4.42 -13.91
N GLY A 67 -20.61 -5.12 -13.37
CA GLY A 67 -20.52 -5.78 -12.05
C GLY A 67 -19.30 -6.68 -11.87
N LYS A 68 -19.03 -7.61 -12.81
CA LYS A 68 -17.89 -8.53 -12.69
C LYS A 68 -16.53 -7.84 -12.65
N PHE A 69 -16.35 -6.79 -13.45
CA PHE A 69 -15.11 -6.00 -13.42
C PHE A 69 -14.98 -5.27 -12.09
N CYS A 70 -16.09 -4.73 -11.60
CA CYS A 70 -16.15 -4.04 -10.33
C CYS A 70 -15.80 -4.94 -9.15
N ASP A 71 -16.31 -6.18 -9.13
CA ASP A 71 -15.97 -7.20 -8.12
C ASP A 71 -14.49 -7.57 -8.17
N GLN A 72 -13.92 -7.73 -9.38
CA GLN A 72 -12.50 -8.02 -9.54
C GLN A 72 -11.62 -6.87 -9.04
N VAL A 73 -12.00 -5.62 -9.31
CA VAL A 73 -11.29 -4.43 -8.80
C VAL A 73 -11.41 -4.37 -7.28
N ALA A 74 -12.59 -4.59 -6.72
CA ALA A 74 -12.81 -4.59 -5.27
C ALA A 74 -11.94 -5.66 -4.57
N ALA A 75 -11.90 -6.88 -5.10
CA ALA A 75 -11.04 -7.95 -4.60
C ALA A 75 -9.55 -7.57 -4.70
N SER A 76 -9.13 -6.97 -5.82
CA SER A 76 -7.75 -6.53 -6.04
C SER A 76 -7.32 -5.43 -5.07
N LEU A 77 -8.22 -4.48 -4.77
CA LEU A 77 -8.00 -3.44 -3.77
C LEU A 77 -7.90 -4.01 -2.37
N PHE A 78 -8.76 -4.97 -2.03
CA PHE A 78 -8.73 -5.64 -0.73
C PHE A 78 -7.40 -6.36 -0.49
N ILE A 79 -6.93 -7.12 -1.48
CA ILE A 79 -5.63 -7.81 -1.43
C ILE A 79 -4.48 -6.79 -1.36
N SER A 80 -4.55 -5.69 -2.11
CA SER A 80 -3.54 -4.62 -2.07
C SER A 80 -3.48 -3.93 -0.71
N LEU A 81 -4.62 -3.75 -0.04
CA LEU A 81 -4.69 -3.17 1.30
C LEU A 81 -4.07 -4.10 2.34
N LEU A 82 -4.39 -5.40 2.29
CA LEU A 82 -3.74 -6.41 3.12
C LEU A 82 -2.22 -6.39 2.95
N GLY A 83 -1.73 -6.39 1.70
CA GLY A 83 -0.30 -6.30 1.42
C GLY A 83 0.35 -5.02 1.95
N SER A 84 -0.35 -3.89 1.86
CA SER A 84 0.13 -2.60 2.39
C SER A 84 0.24 -2.60 3.92
N ILE A 85 -0.73 -3.22 4.62
CA ILE A 85 -0.71 -3.40 6.07
C ILE A 85 0.44 -4.32 6.48
N THR A 86 0.62 -5.46 5.78
CA THR A 86 1.74 -6.37 6.04
C THR A 86 3.09 -5.68 5.85
N PHE A 87 3.24 -4.88 4.79
CA PHE A 87 4.47 -4.12 4.54
C PHE A 87 4.74 -3.10 5.65
N LEU A 88 3.73 -2.36 6.09
CA LEU A 88 3.81 -1.44 7.23
C LEU A 88 4.22 -2.17 8.52
N LEU A 89 3.62 -3.33 8.81
CA LEU A 89 3.94 -4.13 9.99
C LEU A 89 5.41 -4.62 9.96
N LEU A 90 5.90 -5.00 8.77
CA LEU A 90 7.28 -5.40 8.56
C LEU A 90 8.27 -4.26 8.91
N LEU A 91 7.89 -3.01 8.65
CA LEU A 91 8.69 -1.83 9.01
C LEU A 91 8.60 -1.48 10.49
N LEU A 92 7.41 -1.55 11.09
CA LEU A 92 7.20 -1.12 12.47
C LEU A 92 7.69 -2.13 13.51
N LEU A 93 7.49 -3.44 13.30
CA LEU A 93 7.82 -4.46 14.28
C LEU A 93 9.29 -4.38 14.76
N PRO A 94 10.31 -4.34 13.88
CA PRO A 94 11.71 -4.28 14.32
C PRO A 94 12.01 -3.02 15.13
N GLN A 95 11.42 -1.87 14.77
CA GLN A 95 11.63 -0.61 15.47
C GLN A 95 10.96 -0.62 16.85
N LEU A 96 9.74 -1.13 16.94
CA LEU A 96 9.01 -1.29 18.19
C LEU A 96 9.73 -2.25 19.15
N PHE A 97 10.24 -3.38 18.65
CA PHE A 97 11.04 -4.31 19.45
C PHE A 97 12.31 -3.65 19.99
N ARG A 98 12.99 -2.83 19.18
CA ARG A 98 14.20 -2.09 19.59
C ARG A 98 13.90 -1.03 20.65
N LEU A 99 12.79 -0.29 20.49
CA LEU A 99 12.33 0.70 21.48
C LEU A 99 12.00 0.05 22.82
N LYS A 100 11.27 -1.08 22.80
CA LYS A 100 10.92 -1.84 24.01
C LYS A 100 12.14 -2.38 24.77
N GLN A 101 13.25 -2.66 24.08
CA GLN A 101 14.47 -3.16 24.71
C GLN A 101 15.33 -2.05 25.34
N THR A 102 15.04 -0.78 25.03
CA THR A 102 15.77 0.39 25.54
C THR A 102 15.09 0.97 26.80
N THR A 103 13.86 0.54 27.11
CA THR A 103 13.12 0.89 28.35
C THR A 103 13.26 -0.23 29.37
#